data_AF-A0A975TUB2-F1
#
_entry.id   AF-A0A975TUB2-F1
#
_cell.length_a   1.000
_cell.length_b   1.000
_cell.length_c   1.000
_cell.angle_alpha   90.00
_cell.angle_beta   90.00
_cell.angle_gamma   90.00
#
_symmetry.space_group_name_H-M   'P 1'
#
loop_
_entity.id
_entity.type
_entity.pdbx_description
1 polymer ?
#
loop_
_entity_poly.entity_id
_entity_poly.type
_entity_poly.pdbx_seq_one_letter_code
_entity_poly.pdbx_strand_id
1 'polypeptide(L)'
;MFLVACVPQSGSLVSPDTGLSGHYSRQVVIFNDAHHVLYGHVLITHRNGETLRTLVVSQRRDGVHRLRFSEAWSGGIQLPFRRASALDGCSHGHCLNHHAGLIFLSEALFTHAQSHGLHARLVSGTTNLDISVPASLFHLPPT
;
A
#
# COMPACT_ATOMS: atom_id res chain seq x y z
N MET A 1 31.68 0.11 12.05
CA MET A 1 31.06 -1.14 11.57
C MET A 1 29.55 -0.94 11.64
N PHE A 2 28.93 -0.54 10.53
CA PHE A 2 27.48 -0.37 10.46
C PHE A 2 26.85 -1.72 10.09
N LEU A 3 26.11 -2.32 11.01
CA LEU A 3 25.21 -3.43 10.71
C LEU A 3 24.03 -2.84 9.92
N VAL A 4 24.18 -2.77 8.60
CA VAL A 4 23.03 -2.56 7.71
C VAL A 4 22.25 -3.87 7.73
N ALA A 5 21.30 -3.98 8.64
CA ALA A 5 20.28 -5.01 8.53
C ALA A 5 19.53 -4.75 7.22
N CYS A 6 19.82 -5.56 6.18
CA CYS A 6 19.01 -5.64 4.98
C CYS A 6 17.65 -6.22 5.40
N VAL A 7 16.74 -5.37 5.85
CA VAL A 7 15.33 -5.75 5.98
C VAL A 7 14.86 -6.04 4.55
N PRO A 8 14.40 -7.27 4.26
CA PRO A 8 13.94 -7.60 2.91
C PRO A 8 12.82 -6.63 2.55
N GLN A 9 13.01 -5.89 1.45
CA GLN A 9 12.03 -4.87 1.05
C GLN A 9 10.70 -5.53 0.63
N SER A 10 10.73 -6.77 0.16
CA SER A 10 9.59 -7.63 -0.15
C SER A 10 9.74 -8.97 0.55
N GLY A 11 8.64 -9.65 0.87
CA GLY A 11 8.75 -10.95 1.52
C GLY A 11 7.43 -11.67 1.69
N SER A 12 7.47 -12.74 2.47
CA SER A 12 6.30 -13.55 2.82
C SER A 12 5.83 -13.20 4.23
N LEU A 13 4.53 -13.29 4.45
CA LEU A 13 3.89 -13.21 5.76
C LEU A 13 3.31 -14.59 6.06
N VAL A 14 3.65 -15.17 7.21
CA VAL A 14 3.05 -16.41 7.69
C VAL A 14 2.81 -16.25 9.19
N SER A 15 1.56 -16.38 9.60
CA SER A 15 1.13 -16.39 11.00
C SER A 15 0.28 -17.63 11.23
N PRO A 16 0.88 -18.71 11.77
CA PRO A 16 0.16 -19.95 12.06
C PRO A 16 -1.03 -19.73 13.00
N ASP A 17 -0.87 -18.87 13.99
CA ASP A 17 -1.88 -18.60 15.02
C ASP A 17 -3.15 -17.92 14.47
N THR A 18 -3.04 -17.16 13.38
CA THR A 18 -4.17 -16.45 12.76
C THR A 18 -4.66 -17.12 11.48
N GLY A 19 -3.96 -18.15 11.00
CA GLY A 19 -4.17 -18.79 9.70
C GLY A 19 -3.90 -17.85 8.52
N LEU A 20 -3.17 -16.74 8.74
CA LEU A 20 -2.87 -15.74 7.73
C LEU A 20 -1.55 -16.08 7.05
N SER A 21 -1.57 -16.23 5.73
CA SER A 21 -0.36 -16.28 4.91
C SER A 21 -0.41 -15.19 3.83
N GLY A 22 0.69 -14.93 3.14
CA GLY A 22 0.71 -13.93 2.08
C GLY A 22 2.10 -13.45 1.68
N HIS A 23 2.10 -12.45 0.80
CA HIS A 23 3.29 -11.78 0.29
C HIS A 23 3.08 -10.28 0.26
N TYR A 24 4.19 -9.55 0.35
CA TYR A 24 4.20 -8.10 0.18
C TYR A 24 5.31 -7.67 -0.77
N SER A 25 5.01 -6.67 -1.58
CA SER A 25 6.00 -6.02 -2.43
C SER A 25 6.88 -5.07 -1.62
N ARG A 26 7.97 -4.62 -2.25
CA ARG A 26 8.70 -3.43 -1.78
C ARG A 26 7.83 -2.19 -1.73
N GLN A 27 8.22 -1.23 -0.89
CA GLN A 27 7.67 0.11 -0.92
C GLN A 27 8.30 0.95 -2.04
N VAL A 28 7.45 1.67 -2.77
CA VAL A 28 7.86 2.58 -3.85
C VAL A 28 7.19 3.93 -3.66
N VAL A 29 7.84 5.00 -4.08
CA VAL A 29 7.20 6.32 -4.10
C VAL A 29 6.11 6.31 -5.17
N ILE A 30 4.88 6.67 -4.78
CA ILE A 30 3.70 6.75 -5.66
C ILE A 30 3.18 8.18 -5.80
N PHE A 31 3.68 9.09 -4.97
CA PHE A 31 3.46 10.53 -5.05
C PHE A 31 4.60 11.26 -4.34
N ASN A 32 5.01 12.40 -4.90
CA ASN A 32 6.05 13.24 -4.35
C ASN A 32 5.82 14.69 -4.79
N ASP A 33 5.61 15.58 -3.83
CA ASP A 33 5.60 17.03 -4.07
C ASP A 33 6.50 17.76 -3.04
N ALA A 34 6.38 19.08 -2.95
CA ALA A 34 7.17 19.89 -2.03
C ALA A 34 6.90 19.60 -0.53
N HIS A 35 5.76 19.02 -0.19
CA HIS A 35 5.29 18.84 1.20
C HIS A 35 5.05 17.37 1.57
N HIS A 36 4.68 16.52 0.64
CA HIS A 36 4.19 15.18 0.91
C HIS A 36 4.85 14.16 0.00
N VAL A 37 5.37 13.10 0.63
CA VAL A 37 5.82 11.90 -0.05
C VAL A 37 4.93 10.74 0.36
N LEU A 38 4.29 10.10 -0.61
CA LEU A 38 3.52 8.88 -0.40
C LEU A 38 4.24 7.67 -0.98
N TYR A 39 4.17 6.58 -0.25
CA TYR A 39 4.67 5.28 -0.63
C TYR A 39 3.52 4.29 -0.83
N GLY A 40 3.65 3.45 -1.84
CA GLY A 40 2.78 2.32 -2.11
C GLY A 40 3.52 1.00 -1.91
N HIS A 41 2.84 0.01 -1.35
CA HIS A 41 3.21 -1.40 -1.51
C HIS A 41 1.96 -2.25 -1.58
N VAL A 42 2.07 -3.40 -2.23
CA VAL A 42 0.96 -4.31 -2.42
C VAL A 42 1.12 -5.51 -1.50
N LEU A 43 0.01 -5.97 -0.92
CA LEU A 43 -0.09 -7.21 -0.18
C LEU A 43 -1.08 -8.14 -0.84
N ILE A 44 -0.72 -9.41 -0.91
CA ILE A 44 -1.63 -10.51 -1.18
C ILE A 44 -1.66 -11.34 0.09
N THR A 45 -2.83 -11.45 0.72
CA THR A 45 -3.00 -12.28 1.92
C THR A 45 -4.05 -13.34 1.68
N HIS A 46 -3.83 -14.50 2.29
CA HIS A 46 -4.73 -15.65 2.26
C HIS A 46 -5.19 -15.96 3.67
N ARG A 47 -6.50 -16.12 3.86
CA ARG A 47 -7.09 -16.56 5.13
C ARG A 47 -8.37 -17.33 4.85
N ASN A 48 -8.49 -18.54 5.40
CA ASN A 48 -9.69 -19.38 5.29
C ASN A 48 -10.20 -19.57 3.84
N GLY A 49 -9.28 -19.69 2.87
CA GLY A 49 -9.61 -19.83 1.44
C GLY A 49 -9.91 -18.52 0.71
N GLU A 50 -10.00 -17.39 1.41
CA GLU A 50 -10.15 -16.07 0.79
C GLU A 50 -8.78 -15.46 0.47
N THR A 51 -8.69 -14.79 -0.67
CA THR A 51 -7.51 -14.03 -1.09
C THR A 51 -7.83 -12.54 -1.12
N LEU A 52 -7.14 -11.76 -0.31
CA LEU A 52 -7.24 -10.30 -0.30
C LEU A 52 -6.02 -9.71 -1.00
N ARG A 53 -6.28 -8.77 -1.91
CA ARG A 53 -5.24 -8.01 -2.62
C ARG A 53 -5.41 -6.55 -2.23
N THR A 54 -4.37 -5.96 -1.65
CA THR A 54 -4.48 -4.63 -1.07
C THR A 54 -3.30 -3.78 -1.48
N LEU A 55 -3.57 -2.58 -2.00
CA LEU A 55 -2.56 -1.53 -2.10
C LEU A 55 -2.58 -0.73 -0.80
N VAL A 56 -1.47 -0.74 -0.07
CA VAL A 56 -1.27 0.11 1.11
C VAL A 56 -0.65 1.41 0.68
N VAL A 57 -1.29 2.50 1.07
CA VAL A 57 -0.80 3.87 0.91
C VAL A 57 -0.23 4.32 2.25
N SER A 58 1.03 4.74 2.25
CA SER A 58 1.72 5.26 3.44
C SER A 58 2.26 6.65 3.18
N GLN A 59 2.27 7.51 4.18
CA GLN A 59 2.93 8.82 4.14
C GLN A 59 4.29 8.75 4.84
N ARG A 60 5.30 9.41 4.28
CA ARG A 60 6.60 9.57 4.94
C ARG A 60 6.47 10.28 6.28
N ARG A 61 7.22 9.83 7.28
CA ARG A 61 7.36 10.55 8.56
C ARG A 61 8.53 11.52 8.49
N ASP A 62 8.29 12.72 7.97
CA ASP A 62 9.30 13.79 7.81
C ASP A 62 8.97 15.08 8.59
N GLY A 63 7.93 15.05 9.43
CA GLY A 63 7.50 16.19 10.23
C GLY A 63 6.39 17.01 9.59
N VAL A 64 6.03 16.73 8.34
CA VAL A 64 4.86 17.33 7.69
C VAL A 64 3.56 16.74 8.26
N HIS A 65 2.51 17.56 8.33
CA HIS A 65 1.20 17.16 8.84
C HIS A 65 0.63 15.94 8.11
N ARG A 66 -0.13 15.12 8.85
CA ARG A 66 -0.67 13.87 8.32
C ARG A 66 -1.86 14.13 7.39
N LEU A 67 -1.84 13.47 6.25
CA LEU A 67 -2.97 13.42 5.33
C LEU A 67 -3.99 12.39 5.80
N ARG A 68 -5.27 12.75 5.71
CA ARG A 68 -6.39 11.90 6.12
C ARG A 68 -7.36 11.73 4.97
N PHE A 69 -7.11 10.73 4.14
CA PHE A 69 -7.98 10.43 3.01
C PHE A 69 -9.27 9.77 3.49
N SER A 70 -10.38 10.05 2.80
CA SER A 70 -11.66 9.38 2.97
C SER A 70 -11.96 8.43 1.81
N GLU A 71 -11.44 8.71 0.62
CA GLU A 71 -11.82 8.00 -0.60
C GLU A 71 -10.64 7.85 -1.56
N ALA A 72 -10.76 6.88 -2.47
CA ALA A 72 -9.90 6.71 -3.61
C ALA A 72 -10.75 6.51 -4.87
N TRP A 73 -10.33 7.08 -6.00
CA TRP A 73 -11.05 7.05 -7.26
C TRP A 73 -10.11 6.73 -8.42
N SER A 74 -10.55 5.96 -9.42
CA SER A 74 -9.79 5.71 -10.65
C SER A 74 -10.73 5.72 -11.84
N GLY A 75 -10.41 6.51 -12.88
CA GLY A 75 -11.25 6.60 -14.08
C GLY A 75 -12.71 6.98 -13.82
N GLY A 76 -12.99 7.77 -12.77
CA GLY A 76 -14.35 8.14 -12.36
C GLY A 76 -15.09 7.09 -11.52
N ILE A 77 -14.46 5.96 -11.19
CA ILE A 77 -15.02 4.90 -10.36
C ILE A 77 -14.42 4.98 -8.96
N GLN A 78 -15.25 4.92 -7.92
CA GLN A 78 -14.79 4.87 -6.54
C GLN A 78 -14.18 3.50 -6.26
N LEU A 79 -12.95 3.48 -5.75
CA LEU A 79 -12.26 2.28 -5.31
C LEU A 79 -12.63 1.96 -3.86
N PRO A 80 -12.68 0.68 -3.46
CA PRO A 80 -12.91 0.31 -2.06
C PRO A 80 -11.73 0.75 -1.19
N PHE A 81 -11.86 1.93 -0.59
CA PHE A 81 -10.84 2.55 0.25
C PHE A 81 -11.20 2.41 1.73
N ARG A 82 -10.22 2.02 2.53
CA ARG A 82 -10.31 2.03 3.99
C ARG A 82 -9.20 2.88 4.56
N ARG A 83 -9.58 3.87 5.36
CA ARG A 83 -8.63 4.68 6.13
C ARG A 83 -7.88 3.80 7.14
N ALA A 84 -6.58 4.03 7.25
CA ALA A 84 -5.75 3.39 8.27
C ALA A 84 -6.09 3.94 9.67
N SER A 85 -6.09 3.06 10.67
CA SER A 85 -6.30 3.43 12.07
C SER A 85 -5.02 3.97 12.70
N ALA A 86 -5.14 4.68 13.84
CA ALA A 86 -3.97 5.19 14.57
C ALA A 86 -3.03 4.09 15.09
N LEU A 87 -3.50 2.83 15.11
CA LEU A 87 -2.77 1.65 15.57
C LEU A 87 -2.06 0.91 14.42
N ASP A 88 -2.22 1.36 13.17
CA ASP A 88 -1.57 0.79 11.99
C ASP A 88 -0.12 1.31 11.90
N GLY A 89 0.66 1.06 12.96
CA GLY A 89 2.10 1.29 13.01
C GLY A 89 2.87 0.26 12.18
N CYS A 90 4.20 0.31 12.28
CA CYS A 90 5.17 -0.57 11.61
C CYS A 90 4.56 -1.86 11.05
N SER A 91 4.25 -1.91 9.75
CA SER A 91 3.85 -3.16 9.11
C SER A 91 4.99 -3.69 8.26
N HIS A 92 5.24 -5.00 8.34
CA HIS A 92 6.15 -5.71 7.43
C HIS A 92 7.57 -5.12 7.37
N GLY A 93 8.08 -4.60 8.49
CA GLY A 93 9.42 -3.97 8.59
C GLY A 93 9.47 -2.49 8.20
N HIS A 94 8.35 -1.87 7.84
CA HIS A 94 8.27 -0.48 7.41
C HIS A 94 7.86 0.46 8.55
N CYS A 95 8.80 0.77 9.44
CA CYS A 95 8.56 1.65 10.58
C CYS A 95 8.69 3.16 10.29
N LEU A 96 9.24 3.51 9.12
CA LEU A 96 9.58 4.90 8.79
C LEU A 96 8.40 5.69 8.21
N ASN A 97 7.31 5.00 7.86
CA ASN A 97 6.14 5.60 7.22
C ASN A 97 4.87 5.35 8.05
N HIS A 98 3.91 6.26 8.00
CA HIS A 98 2.59 6.08 8.61
C HIS A 98 1.61 5.57 7.56
N HIS A 99 0.82 4.55 7.87
CA HIS A 99 -0.25 4.14 6.97
C HIS A 99 -1.31 5.25 6.87
N ALA A 100 -1.63 5.63 5.63
CA ALA A 100 -2.66 6.61 5.32
C ALA A 100 -3.98 5.90 4.96
N GLY A 101 -3.89 4.72 4.33
CA GLY A 101 -5.03 3.88 4.04
C GLY A 101 -4.71 2.71 3.12
N LEU A 102 -5.78 2.01 2.74
CA LEU A 102 -5.76 0.74 2.04
C LEU A 102 -6.76 0.83 0.89
N ILE A 103 -6.36 0.42 -0.31
CA ILE A 103 -7.26 0.21 -1.43
C ILE A 103 -7.37 -1.30 -1.64
N PHE A 104 -8.57 -1.86 -1.46
CA PHE A 104 -8.82 -3.25 -1.78
C PHE A 104 -9.00 -3.41 -3.29
N LEU A 105 -8.24 -4.32 -3.86
CA LEU A 105 -8.18 -4.58 -5.28
C LEU A 105 -9.00 -5.84 -5.56
N SER A 106 -10.02 -5.69 -6.39
CA SER A 106 -10.64 -6.87 -7.01
C SER A 106 -9.61 -7.61 -7.86
N GLU A 107 -9.87 -8.87 -8.16
CA GLU A 107 -9.00 -9.65 -9.04
C GLU A 107 -8.84 -8.97 -10.40
N ALA A 108 -9.94 -8.52 -11.02
CA ALA A 108 -9.91 -7.80 -12.29
C ALA A 108 -9.07 -6.51 -12.23
N LEU A 109 -9.21 -5.72 -11.16
CA LEU A 109 -8.42 -4.49 -11.00
C LEU A 109 -6.94 -4.79 -10.79
N PHE A 110 -6.64 -5.83 -10.00
CA PHE A 110 -5.27 -6.26 -9.76
C PHE A 110 -4.60 -6.77 -11.05
N THR A 111 -5.26 -7.64 -11.81
CA THR A 111 -4.75 -8.15 -13.10
C THR A 111 -4.54 -7.02 -14.11
N HIS A 112 -5.48 -6.07 -14.20
CA HIS A 112 -5.29 -4.88 -15.02
C HIS A 112 -4.06 -4.07 -14.57
N ALA A 113 -3.88 -3.90 -13.26
CA ALA A 113 -2.77 -3.15 -12.70
C ALA A 113 -1.40 -3.84 -12.86
N GLN A 114 -1.36 -5.16 -13.00
CA GLN A 114 -0.14 -5.88 -13.37
C GLN A 114 0.40 -5.46 -14.75
N SER A 115 -0.48 -5.17 -15.70
CA SER A 115 -0.06 -4.73 -17.04
C SER A 115 0.14 -3.21 -17.15
N HIS A 116 -0.69 -2.42 -16.47
CA HIS A 116 -0.76 -0.97 -16.70
C HIS A 116 -0.38 -0.12 -15.49
N GLY A 117 -0.17 -0.72 -14.32
CA GLY A 117 -0.13 0.01 -13.06
C GLY A 117 -1.51 0.52 -12.64
N LEU A 118 -1.52 1.41 -11.65
CA LEU A 118 -2.74 2.02 -11.14
C LEU A 118 -2.56 3.52 -10.97
N HIS A 119 -3.40 4.29 -11.65
CA HIS A 119 -3.58 5.70 -11.38
C HIS A 119 -4.84 5.88 -10.54
N ALA A 120 -4.73 6.62 -9.43
CA ALA A 120 -5.86 6.89 -8.58
C ALA A 120 -5.79 8.30 -7.96
N ARG A 121 -6.94 8.90 -7.72
CA ARG A 121 -7.08 10.13 -6.94
C ARG A 121 -7.45 9.78 -5.52
N LEU A 122 -6.62 10.19 -4.56
CA LEU A 122 -6.93 10.13 -3.15
C LEU A 122 -7.59 11.44 -2.73
N VAL A 123 -8.77 11.34 -2.11
CA VAL A 123 -9.55 12.49 -1.67
C VAL A 123 -9.45 12.62 -0.17
N SER A 124 -9.15 13.82 0.28
CA SER A 124 -9.30 14.24 1.67
C SER A 124 -10.18 15.50 1.69
N GLY A 125 -10.78 15.83 2.84
CA GLY A 125 -11.67 16.98 2.95
C GLY A 125 -11.05 18.33 2.55
N THR A 126 -9.72 18.42 2.44
CA THR A 126 -8.99 19.66 2.12
C THR A 126 -8.01 19.54 0.94
N THR A 127 -7.76 18.34 0.42
CA THR A 127 -6.82 18.13 -0.69
C THR A 127 -7.13 16.86 -1.48
N ASN A 128 -6.78 16.87 -2.76
CA ASN A 128 -6.88 15.75 -3.67
C ASN A 128 -5.51 15.46 -4.28
N LEU A 129 -5.04 14.23 -4.15
CA LEU A 129 -3.71 13.84 -4.65
C LEU A 129 -3.84 12.73 -5.69
N ASP A 130 -3.25 12.94 -6.86
CA ASP A 130 -3.18 11.92 -7.91
C ASP A 130 -1.93 11.07 -7.71
N ILE A 131 -2.12 9.79 -7.38
CA ILE A 131 -1.05 8.81 -7.20
C ILE A 131 -0.84 8.01 -8.49
N SER A 132 0.40 7.61 -8.72
CA SER A 132 0.80 6.72 -9.81
C SER A 132 1.55 5.52 -9.24
N VAL A 133 0.94 4.34 -9.35
CA VAL A 133 1.50 3.09 -8.87
C VAL A 133 2.02 2.27 -10.05
N PRO A 134 3.32 1.95 -10.10
CA PRO A 134 3.88 1.25 -11.24
C PRO A 134 3.41 -0.21 -11.31
N ALA A 135 3.23 -0.71 -12.53
CA ALA A 135 2.88 -2.11 -12.85
C ALA A 135 3.77 -3.12 -12.11
N SER A 136 5.07 -2.83 -12.02
CA SER A 136 6.06 -3.70 -11.35
C SER A 136 5.77 -3.96 -9.88
N LEU A 137 4.96 -3.13 -9.22
CA LEU A 137 4.55 -3.33 -7.82
C LEU A 137 3.56 -4.49 -7.65
N PHE A 138 2.82 -4.83 -8.70
CA PHE A 138 1.80 -5.88 -8.72
C PHE A 138 2.36 -7.25 -9.16
N HIS A 139 3.65 -7.32 -9.50
CA HIS A 139 4.38 -8.55 -9.75
C HIS A 139 5.09 -9.01 -8.47
N LEU A 140 4.32 -9.60 -7.56
CA LEU A 140 4.88 -10.16 -6.33
C LEU A 140 5.59 -11.49 -6.62
N PRO A 141 6.66 -11.82 -5.89
CA PRO A 141 7.31 -13.13 -6.00
C PRO A 141 6.29 -14.25 -5.70
N PRO A 142 6.39 -15.41 -6.39
CA PRO A 142 5.56 -16.57 -6.09
C PRO A 142 5.81 -17.10 -4.67
N THR A 143 4.76 -17.72 -4.10
CA THR A 143 4.77 -18.46 -2.81
C THR A 143 5.74 -19.63 -2.82
#